data_AF-A0A965CG06-F1
#
_entry.id   AF-A0A965CG06-F1
#
_cell.length_a   1.000
_cell.length_b   1.000
_cell.length_c   1.000
_cell.angle_alpha   90.00
_cell.angle_beta   90.00
_cell.angle_gamma   90.00
#
_symmetry.space_group_name_H-M   'P 1'
#
loop_
_entity.id
_entity.type
_entity.pdbx_description
1 polymer ?
#
loop_
_entity_poly.entity_id
_entity_poly.type
_entity_poly.pdbx_seq_one_letter_code
_entity_poly.pdbx_strand_id
1 'polypeptide(L)'
;MKPTKKPHRFKRIYKEYKTATKQEIWEGVRDNFTFGFLGAILVVFIATRTDIAVLIGYLTYYSFMGRIVNRPKYVTELGKLIVFPVPAALGAFTGYKLSYFLLQFI
;
A
#
# COMPACT_ATOMS: atom_id res chain seq x y z
N MET A 1 15.30 -37.63 -11.14
CA MET A 1 14.84 -36.32 -11.66
C MET A 1 15.74 -35.23 -11.08
N LYS A 2 16.59 -34.57 -11.88
CA LYS A 2 17.50 -33.51 -11.37
C LYS A 2 16.67 -32.29 -10.96
N PRO A 3 16.91 -31.66 -9.80
CA PRO A 3 16.18 -30.47 -9.40
C PRO A 3 16.54 -29.34 -10.37
N THR A 4 15.56 -28.82 -11.10
CA THR A 4 15.75 -27.67 -11.98
C THR A 4 16.09 -26.46 -11.12
N LYS A 5 17.26 -25.83 -11.38
CA LYS A 5 17.67 -24.61 -10.68
C LYS A 5 16.57 -23.56 -10.84
N LYS A 6 15.98 -23.10 -9.73
CA LYS A 6 14.98 -22.02 -9.75
C LYS A 6 15.59 -20.80 -10.46
N PRO A 7 14.88 -20.17 -11.42
CA PRO A 7 15.39 -19.00 -12.11
C PRO A 7 15.69 -17.87 -11.11
N HIS A 8 16.73 -17.08 -11.40
CA HIS A 8 17.10 -15.92 -10.58
C HIS A 8 15.90 -15.02 -10.31
N ARG A 9 15.83 -14.47 -9.09
CA ARG A 9 14.69 -13.68 -8.59
C ARG A 9 14.26 -12.56 -9.55
N PHE A 10 15.21 -11.83 -10.12
CA PHE A 10 14.93 -10.78 -11.12
C PHE A 10 14.20 -11.32 -12.36
N LYS A 11 14.60 -12.48 -12.88
CA LYS A 11 13.92 -13.10 -14.04
C LYS A 11 12.49 -13.50 -13.71
N ARG A 12 12.21 -13.90 -12.46
CA ARG A 12 10.85 -14.21 -11.98
C ARG A 12 10.00 -12.95 -11.91
N ILE A 13 10.50 -11.88 -11.31
CA ILE A 13 9.81 -10.58 -11.24
C ILE A 13 9.51 -10.05 -12.65
N TYR A 14 10.48 -10.11 -13.57
CA TYR A 14 10.30 -9.69 -14.95
C TYR A 14 9.21 -10.51 -15.66
N LYS A 15 9.23 -11.84 -15.49
CA LYS A 15 8.20 -12.71 -16.05
C LYS A 15 6.82 -12.41 -15.45
N GLU A 16 6.72 -12.25 -14.14
CA GLU A 16 5.50 -11.89 -13.43
C GLU A 16 4.95 -10.55 -13.93
N TYR A 17 5.80 -9.55 -14.13
CA TYR A 17 5.42 -8.25 -14.69
C TYR A 17 4.88 -8.35 -16.11
N LYS A 18 5.53 -9.16 -16.96
CA LYS A 18 5.08 -9.38 -18.35
C LYS A 18 3.80 -10.20 -18.45
N THR A 19 3.50 -11.02 -17.44
CA THR A 19 2.32 -11.89 -17.43
C THR A 19 1.12 -11.21 -16.77
N ALA A 20 1.35 -10.28 -15.85
CA ALA A 20 0.30 -9.52 -15.19
C ALA A 20 -0.40 -8.55 -16.16
N THR A 21 -1.71 -8.42 -16.03
CA THR A 21 -2.46 -7.42 -16.76
C THR A 21 -2.17 -6.02 -16.21
N LYS A 22 -2.29 -5.00 -17.07
CA LYS A 22 -2.14 -3.60 -16.64
C LYS A 22 -3.12 -3.24 -15.52
N GLN A 23 -4.33 -3.81 -15.58
CA GLN A 23 -5.37 -3.58 -14.58
C GLN A 23 -4.98 -4.14 -13.21
N GLU A 24 -4.49 -5.38 -13.13
CA GLU A 24 -4.06 -5.98 -11.85
C GLU A 24 -2.92 -5.18 -11.20
N ILE A 25 -1.94 -4.75 -12.01
CA ILE A 25 -0.83 -3.92 -11.51
C ILE A 25 -1.37 -2.58 -10.99
N TRP A 26 -2.27 -1.94 -11.74
CA TRP A 26 -2.84 -0.65 -11.37
C TRP A 26 -3.68 -0.73 -10.09
N GLU A 27 -4.55 -1.74 -9.98
CA GLU A 27 -5.33 -1.99 -8.76
C GLU A 27 -4.41 -2.21 -7.57
N GLY A 28 -3.36 -3.02 -7.74
CA GLY A 28 -2.32 -3.20 -6.74
C GLY A 28 -1.66 -1.89 -6.32
N VAL A 29 -1.21 -1.07 -7.28
CA VAL A 29 -0.56 0.22 -7.01
C VAL A 29 -1.51 1.18 -6.27
N ARG A 30 -2.71 1.39 -6.80
CA ARG A 30 -3.71 2.30 -6.22
C ARG A 30 -4.08 1.89 -4.79
N ASP A 31 -4.36 0.61 -4.60
CA ASP A 31 -4.84 0.12 -3.31
C ASP A 31 -3.74 0.20 -2.26
N ASN A 32 -2.48 -0.06 -2.63
CA ASN A 32 -1.35 0.03 -1.71
C ASN A 32 -0.97 1.46 -1.39
N PHE A 33 -1.01 2.34 -2.39
CA PHE A 33 -0.86 3.77 -2.16
C PHE A 33 -1.91 4.28 -1.18
N THR A 34 -3.18 3.96 -1.42
CA THR A 34 -4.30 4.40 -0.57
C THR A 34 -4.16 3.86 0.86
N PHE A 35 -3.78 2.58 1.00
CA PHE A 35 -3.52 1.98 2.30
C PHE A 35 -2.42 2.71 3.09
N GLY A 36 -1.26 2.93 2.46
CA GLY A 36 -0.15 3.64 3.09
C GLY A 36 -0.51 5.09 3.43
N PHE A 37 -1.20 5.77 2.51
CA PHE A 37 -1.67 7.14 2.66
C PHE A 37 -2.59 7.31 3.87
N LEU A 38 -3.66 6.52 3.95
CA LEU A 38 -4.61 6.57 5.07
C LEU A 38 -3.94 6.21 6.39
N GLY A 39 -3.05 5.20 6.39
CA GLY A 39 -2.31 4.81 7.58
C GLY A 39 -1.44 5.95 8.13
N ALA A 40 -0.69 6.65 7.25
CA ALA A 40 0.15 7.76 7.67
C ALA A 40 -0.66 8.98 8.15
N ILE A 41 -1.78 9.29 7.49
CA ILE A 41 -2.65 10.39 7.90
C ILE A 41 -3.18 10.17 9.32
N LEU A 42 -3.67 8.97 9.60
CA LEU A 42 -4.19 8.58 10.90
C LEU A 42 -3.12 8.71 12.00
N VAL A 43 -1.88 8.27 11.73
CA VAL A 43 -0.77 8.39 12.69
C VAL A 43 -0.49 9.86 13.04
N VAL A 44 -0.51 10.76 12.05
CA VAL A 44 -0.29 12.20 12.30
C VAL A 44 -1.42 12.78 13.16
N PHE A 45 -2.69 12.50 12.84
CA PHE A 45 -3.83 12.98 13.64
C PHE A 45 -3.80 12.45 15.09
N ILE A 46 -3.36 11.21 15.29
CA ILE A 46 -3.16 10.65 16.64
C ILE A 46 -2.04 11.42 17.36
N ALA A 47 -0.92 11.67 16.68
CA ALA A 47 0.22 12.38 17.26
C ALA A 47 -0.13 13.83 17.64
N THR A 48 -0.99 14.49 16.87
CA THR A 48 -1.44 15.88 17.12
C THR A 48 -2.69 15.98 17.99
N ARG A 49 -3.25 14.86 18.44
CA ARG A 49 -4.45 14.80 19.31
C ARG A 49 -5.66 15.53 18.71
N THR A 50 -5.86 15.39 17.40
CA THR A 50 -6.99 16.01 16.68
C THR A 50 -8.19 15.05 16.71
N ASP A 51 -8.89 14.97 17.85
CA ASP A 51 -9.82 13.87 18.18
C ASP A 51 -10.88 13.55 17.12
N ILE A 52 -11.54 14.57 16.55
CA ILE A 52 -12.55 14.35 15.49
C ILE A 52 -11.90 13.77 14.23
N ALA A 53 -10.73 14.28 13.85
CA ALA A 53 -9.99 13.78 12.69
C ALA A 53 -9.46 12.35 12.93
N VAL A 54 -9.11 12.00 14.16
CA VAL A 54 -8.76 10.63 14.56
C VAL A 54 -9.94 9.69 14.37
N LEU A 55 -11.14 10.08 14.83
CA LEU A 55 -12.35 9.26 14.66
C LEU A 55 -12.67 9.03 13.17
N ILE A 56 -12.68 10.09 12.37
CA ILE A 56 -12.90 9.99 10.91
C ILE A 56 -11.80 9.16 10.24
N GLY A 57 -10.56 9.35 10.67
CA GLY A 57 -9.39 8.61 10.18
C GLY A 57 -9.52 7.11 10.45
N TYR A 58 -9.90 6.71 11.66
CA TYR A 58 -10.12 5.30 11.99
C TYR A 58 -11.27 4.68 11.19
N LEU A 59 -12.40 5.39 11.06
CA LEU A 59 -13.53 4.90 10.25
C LEU A 59 -13.12 4.66 8.80
N THR A 60 -12.39 5.60 8.21
CA THR A 60 -11.94 5.52 6.82
C THR A 60 -10.86 4.45 6.64
N TYR A 61 -9.88 4.41 7.54
CA TYR A 61 -8.78 3.44 7.51
C TYR A 61 -9.30 2.00 7.63
N TYR A 62 -10.18 1.72 8.60
CA TYR A 62 -10.70 0.37 8.79
C TYR A 62 -11.67 -0.07 7.68
N SER A 63 -12.45 0.86 7.13
CA SER A 63 -13.28 0.58 5.95
C SER A 63 -12.44 0.11 4.77
N PHE A 64 -11.22 0.66 4.61
CA PHE A 64 -10.29 0.27 3.55
C PHE A 64 -9.46 -0.98 3.90
N MET A 65 -9.05 -1.12 5.17
CA MET A 65 -8.25 -2.24 5.67
C MET A 65 -8.92 -3.59 5.39
N GLY A 66 -10.24 -3.67 5.52
CA GLY A 66 -11.00 -4.89 5.20
C GLY A 66 -10.76 -5.39 3.77
N ARG A 67 -10.66 -4.49 2.78
CA ARG A 67 -10.35 -4.87 1.38
C ARG A 67 -8.92 -5.39 1.24
N ILE A 68 -7.97 -4.76 1.93
CA ILE A 68 -6.55 -5.12 1.87
C ILE A 68 -6.26 -6.48 2.52
N VAL A 69 -6.92 -6.77 3.65
CA VAL A 69 -6.73 -8.03 4.39
C VAL A 69 -7.37 -9.21 3.64
N ASN A 70 -8.50 -8.99 2.96
CA ASN A 70 -9.27 -10.04 2.28
C ASN A 70 -8.79 -10.38 0.87
N ARG A 71 -7.94 -9.55 0.25
CA ARG A 71 -7.36 -9.88 -1.06
C ARG A 71 -6.35 -11.04 -0.92
N PRO A 72 -6.13 -11.87 -1.97
CA PRO A 72 -5.07 -12.86 -1.96
C PRO A 72 -3.71 -12.17 -1.72
N LYS A 73 -3.09 -12.46 -0.56
CA LYS A 73 -1.86 -11.78 -0.12
C LYS A 73 -0.70 -12.09 -1.07
N TYR A 74 -0.37 -11.12 -1.92
CA TYR A 74 0.83 -11.03 -2.78
C TYR A 74 1.49 -12.37 -3.06
N VAL A 75 0.91 -13.14 -3.95
CA VAL A 75 1.38 -14.51 -4.22
C VAL A 75 2.70 -14.50 -5.02
N THR A 76 2.99 -13.39 -5.72
CA THR A 76 4.13 -13.17 -6.62
C THR A 76 5.28 -12.39 -5.96
N GLU A 77 6.51 -12.54 -6.48
CA GLU A 77 7.66 -11.76 -6.00
C GLU A 77 7.53 -10.28 -6.38
N LEU A 78 6.99 -9.99 -7.58
CA LEU A 78 6.63 -8.64 -8.02
C LEU A 78 5.67 -7.97 -7.03
N GLY A 79 4.63 -8.69 -6.62
CA GLY A 79 3.64 -8.24 -5.65
C GLY A 79 4.28 -7.85 -4.32
N LYS A 80 5.04 -8.78 -3.74
CA LYS A 80 5.64 -8.62 -2.41
C LYS A 80 6.73 -7.55 -2.35
N LEU A 81 7.55 -7.43 -3.40
CA LEU A 81 8.77 -6.64 -3.36
C LEU A 81 8.65 -5.28 -4.04
N ILE A 82 7.67 -5.09 -4.94
CA ILE A 82 7.53 -3.83 -5.69
C ILE A 82 6.13 -3.27 -5.51
N VAL A 83 5.10 -3.99 -5.97
CA VAL A 83 3.72 -3.47 -6.04
C VAL A 83 3.14 -3.17 -4.66
N PHE A 84 3.63 -3.83 -3.61
CA PHE A 84 3.28 -3.48 -2.23
C PHE A 84 4.12 -2.35 -1.64
N PRO A 85 5.43 -2.55 -1.35
CA PRO A 85 6.18 -1.62 -0.52
C PRO A 85 6.38 -0.27 -1.20
N VAL A 86 6.55 -0.22 -2.53
CA VAL A 86 6.85 1.04 -3.21
C VAL A 86 5.63 1.96 -3.23
N PRO A 87 4.45 1.56 -3.72
CA PRO A 87 3.27 2.43 -3.67
C PRO A 87 2.84 2.74 -2.25
N ALA A 88 2.91 1.78 -1.31
CA ALA A 88 2.56 2.03 0.08
C ALA A 88 3.47 3.07 0.74
N ALA A 89 4.79 3.00 0.52
CA ALA A 89 5.73 3.98 1.04
C ALA A 89 5.48 5.38 0.44
N LEU A 90 5.21 5.48 -0.86
CA LEU A 90 4.86 6.74 -1.51
C LEU A 90 3.54 7.32 -0.97
N GLY A 91 2.54 6.47 -0.80
CA GLY A 91 1.28 6.83 -0.17
C GLY A 91 1.48 7.36 1.23
N ALA A 92 2.22 6.63 2.07
CA ALA A 92 2.52 7.01 3.44
C ALA A 92 3.28 8.34 3.52
N PHE A 93 4.30 8.54 2.69
CA PHE A 93 5.04 9.81 2.65
C PHE A 93 4.15 10.97 2.23
N THR A 94 3.28 10.76 1.25
CA THR A 94 2.31 11.76 0.79
C THR A 94 1.30 12.09 1.90
N GLY A 95 0.76 11.07 2.56
CA GLY A 95 -0.20 11.22 3.65
C GLY A 95 0.40 11.97 4.83
N TYR A 96 1.63 11.62 5.21
CA TYR A 96 2.41 12.36 6.22
C TYR A 96 2.49 13.85 5.88
N LYS A 97 2.97 14.22 4.67
CA LYS A 97 3.09 15.62 4.27
C LYS A 97 1.76 16.34 4.21
N LEU A 98 0.74 15.69 3.65
CA LEU A 98 -0.59 16.28 3.49
C LEU A 98 -1.27 16.52 4.84
N SER A 99 -1.14 15.60 5.80
CA SER A 99 -1.72 15.79 7.14
C SER A 99 -1.18 17.03 7.84
N TYR A 100 0.13 17.28 7.78
CA TYR A 100 0.68 18.51 8.36
C TYR A 100 0.14 19.76 7.69
N PHE A 101 -0.13 19.71 6.38
CA PHE A 101 -0.78 20.81 5.68
C PHE A 101 -2.25 20.97 6.11
N LEU A 102 -3.01 19.88 6.23
CA LEU A 102 -4.42 19.91 6.66
C LEU A 102 -4.60 20.45 8.08
N LEU A 103 -3.67 20.13 8.98
CA LEU A 103 -3.66 20.65 10.35
C LEU A 103 -3.45 22.16 10.44
N GLN A 104 -3.04 22.83 9.36
CA GLN A 104 -2.99 24.30 9.35
C GLN A 104 -4.40 24.93 9.29
N PHE A 105 -5.42 24.13 8.99
CA PHE A 105 -6.80 24.59 8.78
C PHE A 105 -7.77 24.08 9.86
N ILE A 106 -7.30 23.33 10.86
CA ILE A 106 -8.09 22.70 11.93
C ILE A 106 -7.39 22.94 13.27
#